data_AF-A0A819RIM8-F1
#
_entry.id   AF-A0A819RIM8-F1
#
_cell.length_a   1.000
_cell.length_b   1.000
_cell.length_c   1.000
_cell.angle_alpha   90.00
_cell.angle_beta   90.00
_cell.angle_gamma   90.00
#
_symmetry.space_group_name_H-M   'P 1'
#
loop_
_entity.id
_entity.type
_entity.pdbx_description
1 polymer ?
#
loop_
_entity_poly.entity_id
_entity_poly.type
_entity_poly.pdbx_seq_one_letter_code
_entity_poly.pdbx_strand_id
1 'polypeptide(L)'
;EMFDANPHRLPSTNIASIFRNSLSEIPAKLATIPPFLVLVAPRHTRSQRSYRYIIPDREITLDNSIVQLVCLKCQKTNHDPETSKDFYFCNECHEKESATVTTDATITCYCTNCLSDMHKHLAGSIHTHHTKRVSSDKTKLNLFAVLCIETSHYVAFVKCQKRNPLQHEWLFFDSMSDRMYDEQNVPLVDSVPDFDKWIDDAEKGKDDFFNWLDDRRGKRQPTSQTFNENSMRQLRLFRDGAFFFYENADMNY
;
A
#
# COMPACT_ATOMS: atom_id res chain seq x y z
N GLU A 1 -1.30 -26.19 8.01
CA GLU A 1 -2.72 -26.01 8.40
C GLU A 1 -2.89 -24.50 8.60
N MET A 2 -3.93 -23.78 8.18
CA MET A 2 -5.35 -24.05 8.17
C MET A 2 -5.98 -23.17 7.08
N PHE A 3 -6.58 -23.75 6.04
CA PHE A 3 -7.60 -23.02 5.29
C PHE A 3 -8.93 -23.32 5.97
N ASP A 4 -9.40 -22.38 6.80
CA ASP A 4 -10.73 -22.50 7.38
C ASP A 4 -11.76 -22.23 6.28
N ALA A 5 -12.55 -23.24 5.93
CA ALA A 5 -13.61 -23.12 4.95
C ALA A 5 -14.77 -22.24 5.44
N ASN A 6 -14.79 -21.87 6.73
CA ASN A 6 -15.77 -20.95 7.28
C ASN A 6 -15.27 -19.49 7.15
N PRO A 7 -15.86 -18.67 6.26
CA PRO A 7 -15.45 -17.28 6.06
C PRO A 7 -15.61 -16.42 7.33
N HIS A 8 -16.48 -16.80 8.28
CA HIS A 8 -16.64 -16.08 9.54
C HIS A 8 -15.48 -16.27 10.52
N ARG A 9 -14.61 -17.26 10.30
CA ARG A 9 -13.41 -17.50 11.11
C ARG A 9 -12.15 -16.86 10.53
N LEU A 10 -12.22 -16.35 9.31
CA LEU A 10 -11.11 -15.61 8.71
C LEU A 10 -11.01 -14.21 9.35
N PRO A 11 -9.80 -13.71 9.60
CA PRO A 11 -9.62 -12.37 10.14
C PRO A 11 -10.03 -11.32 9.11
N SER A 12 -10.50 -10.18 9.61
CA SER A 12 -10.59 -8.95 8.82
C SER A 12 -9.42 -8.06 9.18
N THR A 13 -8.78 -7.40 8.22
CA THR A 13 -7.60 -6.56 8.51
C THR A 13 -7.31 -5.49 7.46
N ASN A 14 -6.43 -4.57 7.80
CA ASN A 14 -5.95 -3.52 6.91
C ASN A 14 -4.93 -4.08 5.92
N ILE A 15 -4.97 -3.65 4.65
CA ILE A 15 -4.03 -4.12 3.63
C ILE A 15 -2.58 -3.79 3.99
N ALA A 16 -2.33 -2.65 4.66
CA ALA A 16 -1.01 -2.28 5.14
C ALA A 16 -0.49 -3.23 6.22
N SER A 17 -1.37 -3.79 7.06
CA SER A 17 -1.00 -4.83 8.03
C SER A 17 -0.60 -6.13 7.33
N ILE A 18 -1.36 -6.53 6.30
CA ILE A 18 -1.01 -7.70 5.48
C ILE A 18 0.37 -7.50 4.84
N PHE A 19 0.58 -6.35 4.20
CA PHE A 19 1.85 -6.00 3.58
C PHE A 19 3.04 -6.04 4.55
N ARG A 20 2.90 -5.44 5.74
CA ARG A 20 3.97 -5.45 6.76
C ARG A 20 4.27 -6.86 7.27
N ASN A 21 3.24 -7.68 7.48
CA ASN A 21 3.41 -9.07 7.90
C ASN A 21 4.13 -9.88 6.81
N SER A 22 3.73 -9.72 5.53
CA SER A 22 4.40 -10.38 4.41
C SER A 22 5.89 -10.00 4.29
N LEU A 23 6.24 -8.73 4.53
CA LEU A 23 7.64 -8.30 4.57
C LEU A 23 8.43 -8.82 5.78
N SER A 24 7.75 -9.22 6.86
CA SER A 24 8.39 -9.82 8.03
C SER A 24 8.66 -11.32 7.87
N GLU A 25 7.85 -11.99 7.05
CA GLU A 25 7.93 -13.44 6.79
C GLU A 25 8.94 -13.79 5.70
N ILE A 26 9.22 -12.86 4.78
CA ILE A 26 10.13 -13.06 3.65
C ILE A 26 11.43 -12.29 3.91
N PRO A 27 12.62 -12.86 3.66
CA PRO A 27 13.90 -12.15 3.80
C PRO A 27 14.12 -11.04 2.75
N ALA A 28 13.10 -10.72 1.95
CA ALA A 28 13.15 -9.73 0.89
C ALA A 28 13.01 -8.32 1.46
N LYS A 29 13.77 -7.39 0.90
CA LYS A 29 13.74 -5.97 1.21
C LYS A 29 13.76 -5.19 -0.11
N LEU A 30 13.12 -4.03 -0.14
CA LEU A 30 13.07 -3.18 -1.34
C LEU A 30 14.42 -2.51 -1.56
N ALA A 31 14.84 -2.27 -2.81
CA ALA A 31 16.08 -1.51 -3.07
C ALA A 31 15.92 -0.02 -2.73
N THR A 32 14.74 0.54 -2.99
CA THR A 32 14.33 1.91 -2.68
C THR A 32 12.84 1.92 -2.34
N ILE A 33 12.35 3.00 -1.72
CA ILE A 33 10.91 3.18 -1.55
C ILE A 33 10.32 3.56 -2.92
N PRO A 34 9.40 2.76 -3.49
CA PRO A 34 8.84 3.07 -4.79
C PRO A 34 7.87 4.27 -4.67
N PRO A 35 7.84 5.17 -5.66
CA PRO A 35 6.94 6.31 -5.62
C PRO A 35 5.49 5.91 -5.98
N PHE A 36 5.29 4.69 -6.48
CA PHE A 36 4.01 4.05 -6.73
C PHE A 36 4.06 2.60 -6.25
N LEU A 37 3.04 2.17 -5.50
CA LEU A 37 2.97 0.85 -4.88
C LEU A 37 1.61 0.20 -5.16
N VAL A 38 1.63 -1.02 -5.69
CA VAL A 38 0.44 -1.85 -5.86
C VAL A 38 0.50 -3.01 -4.88
N LEU A 39 -0.45 -3.06 -3.96
CA LEU A 39 -0.62 -4.18 -3.04
C LEU A 39 -1.69 -5.13 -3.56
N VAL A 40 -1.36 -6.42 -3.61
CA VAL A 40 -2.28 -7.47 -4.06
C VAL A 40 -2.83 -8.20 -2.86
N ALA A 41 -4.16 -8.28 -2.74
CA ALA A 41 -4.82 -9.07 -1.71
C ALA A 41 -4.41 -10.55 -1.87
N PRO A 42 -4.00 -11.24 -0.79
CA PRO A 42 -3.67 -12.65 -0.86
C PRO A 42 -4.93 -13.48 -1.14
N ARG A 43 -4.95 -14.10 -2.32
CA ARG A 43 -6.01 -14.99 -2.80
C ARG A 43 -5.37 -16.25 -3.35
N HIS A 44 -5.85 -17.41 -2.91
CA HIS A 44 -5.31 -18.69 -3.35
C HIS A 44 -6.05 -19.23 -4.58
N THR A 45 -7.36 -18.97 -4.67
CA THR A 45 -8.20 -19.28 -5.83
C THR A 45 -9.31 -18.23 -5.99
N ARG A 46 -10.16 -18.34 -7.03
CA ARG A 46 -11.31 -17.44 -7.24
C ARG A 46 -12.27 -17.39 -6.04
N SER A 47 -12.38 -18.47 -5.27
CA SER A 47 -13.31 -18.59 -4.13
C SER A 47 -12.61 -18.65 -2.76
N GLN A 48 -11.32 -18.97 -2.71
CA GLN A 48 -10.59 -19.09 -1.44
C GLN A 48 -9.78 -17.83 -1.15
N ARG A 49 -10.25 -17.09 -0.15
CA ARG A 49 -9.66 -15.85 0.34
C ARG A 49 -9.02 -16.11 1.70
N SER A 50 -7.89 -15.47 1.99
CA SER A 50 -7.19 -15.61 3.28
C SER A 50 -7.76 -14.69 4.37
N TYR A 51 -8.59 -13.72 3.97
CA TYR A 51 -9.20 -12.72 4.84
C TYR A 51 -10.70 -12.63 4.54
N ARG A 52 -11.49 -12.38 5.59
CA ARG A 52 -12.94 -12.17 5.49
C ARG A 52 -13.25 -10.83 4.82
N TYR A 53 -12.61 -9.77 5.31
CA TYR A 53 -12.65 -8.41 4.75
C TYR A 53 -11.26 -7.77 4.84
N ILE A 54 -10.93 -6.96 3.83
CA ILE A 54 -9.70 -6.17 3.77
C ILE A 54 -10.07 -4.69 3.76
N ILE A 55 -9.56 -3.94 4.72
CA ILE A 55 -9.74 -2.49 4.82
C ILE A 55 -8.60 -1.84 4.01
N PRO A 56 -8.93 -1.01 3.00
CA PRO A 56 -7.91 -0.22 2.32
C PRO A 56 -7.48 0.94 3.21
N ASP A 57 -6.21 0.95 3.61
CA ASP A 57 -5.63 2.09 4.32
C ASP A 57 -5.59 3.31 3.39
N ARG A 58 -6.07 4.47 3.84
CA ARG A 58 -6.03 5.71 3.03
C ARG A 58 -4.61 6.21 2.77
N GLU A 59 -3.73 5.99 3.74
CA GLU A 59 -2.33 6.38 3.68
C GLU A 59 -1.49 5.22 4.22
N ILE A 60 -0.41 4.88 3.52
CA ILE A 60 0.62 3.98 4.02
C ILE A 60 1.90 4.78 4.18
N THR A 61 2.39 4.85 5.42
CA THR A 61 3.74 5.36 5.69
C THR A 61 4.75 4.24 5.54
N LEU A 62 5.72 4.45 4.66
CA LEU A 62 6.87 3.60 4.43
C LEU A 62 8.11 4.29 4.98
N ASP A 63 9.00 3.53 5.59
CA ASP A 63 10.29 4.02 6.09
C ASP A 63 11.42 3.08 5.64
N ASN A 64 12.66 3.47 5.94
CA ASN A 64 13.84 2.71 5.53
C ASN A 64 13.92 1.29 6.13
N SER A 65 13.04 0.88 7.06
CA SER A 65 13.03 -0.48 7.62
C SER A 65 12.60 -1.56 6.62
N ILE A 66 11.92 -1.18 5.54
CA ILE A 66 11.52 -2.08 4.44
C ILE A 66 12.57 -2.13 3.32
N VAL A 67 13.57 -1.26 3.36
CA VAL A 67 14.61 -1.11 2.33
C VAL A 67 15.85 -1.93 2.69
N GLN A 68 16.52 -2.47 1.68
CA GLN A 68 17.83 -3.12 1.82
C GLN A 68 18.90 -2.05 1.68
N LEU A 69 19.56 -1.72 2.78
CA LEU A 69 20.68 -0.80 2.75
C LEU A 69 21.98 -1.60 2.59
N VAL A 70 22.76 -1.25 1.57
CA VAL A 70 24.03 -1.90 1.22
C VAL A 70 25.15 -0.89 1.43
N CYS A 71 26.12 -1.25 2.28
CA CYS A 71 27.27 -0.38 2.47
C CYS A 71 28.15 -0.47 1.23
N LEU A 72 28.42 0.67 0.59
CA LEU A 72 29.21 0.69 -0.63
C LEU A 72 30.64 0.15 -0.44
N LYS A 73 31.27 0.46 0.69
CA LYS A 73 32.67 0.06 0.93
C LYS A 73 32.82 -1.42 1.27
N CYS A 74 32.03 -1.94 2.21
CA CYS A 74 32.18 -3.31 2.68
C CYS A 74 31.22 -4.30 2.01
N GLN A 75 30.29 -3.82 1.18
CA GLN A 75 29.27 -4.63 0.49
C GLN A 75 28.39 -5.46 1.43
N LYS A 76 28.42 -5.17 2.73
CA LYS A 76 27.54 -5.80 3.73
C LYS A 76 26.21 -5.06 3.80
N THR A 77 25.14 -5.84 3.95
CA THR A 77 23.77 -5.34 4.03
C THR A 77 23.32 -5.27 5.49
N ASN A 78 22.64 -4.18 5.86
CA ASN A 78 22.03 -4.00 7.19
C ASN A 78 22.92 -4.39 8.41
N HIS A 79 24.25 -4.28 8.28
CA HIS A 79 25.21 -4.76 9.28
C HIS A 79 25.83 -3.57 10.02
N ASP A 80 25.21 -3.20 11.14
CA ASP A 80 25.83 -2.41 12.20
C ASP A 80 25.81 -3.22 13.51
N PRO A 81 26.95 -3.38 14.22
CA PRO A 81 27.05 -4.24 15.38
C PRO A 81 26.48 -3.69 16.69
N GLU A 82 26.25 -2.38 16.86
CA GLU A 82 25.90 -1.84 18.20
C GLU A 82 24.45 -1.39 18.34
N THR A 83 23.89 -0.62 17.42
CA THR A 83 22.47 -0.21 17.49
C THR A 83 21.96 0.31 16.15
N SER A 84 20.88 -0.30 15.65
CA SER A 84 19.99 0.26 14.63
C SER A 84 20.50 0.30 13.18
N LYS A 85 19.52 0.34 12.28
CA LYS A 85 19.55 0.29 10.81
C LYS A 85 20.10 1.58 10.20
N ASP A 86 21.15 2.14 10.80
CA ASP A 86 21.63 3.48 10.50
C ASP A 86 22.74 3.41 9.43
N PHE A 87 22.39 3.88 8.23
CA PHE A 87 23.35 4.12 7.15
C PHE A 87 23.53 5.62 6.97
N TYR A 88 24.67 6.03 6.47
CA TYR A 88 25.01 7.44 6.32
C TYR A 88 25.23 7.79 4.85
N PHE A 89 24.72 8.95 4.45
CA PHE A 89 25.04 9.58 3.19
C PHE A 89 26.15 10.60 3.39
N CYS A 90 27.14 10.60 2.50
CA CYS A 90 28.21 11.57 2.49
C CYS A 90 28.24 12.26 1.12
N ASN A 91 27.84 13.54 1.09
CA ASN A 91 27.80 14.34 -0.14
C ASN A 91 29.19 14.40 -0.81
N GLU A 92 30.26 14.57 -0.04
CA GLU A 92 31.63 14.64 -0.56
C GLU A 92 32.10 13.33 -1.22
N CYS A 93 31.68 12.18 -0.68
CA CYS A 93 31.98 10.87 -1.28
C CYS A 93 31.11 10.63 -2.52
N HIS A 94 29.84 11.05 -2.47
CA HIS A 94 28.92 10.96 -3.60
C HIS A 94 29.40 11.78 -4.81
N GLU A 95 29.88 13.01 -4.61
CA GLU A 95 30.43 13.84 -5.69
C GLU A 95 31.68 13.22 -6.34
N LYS A 96 32.51 12.50 -5.57
CA LYS A 96 33.70 11.81 -6.07
C LYS A 96 33.38 10.51 -6.82
N GLU A 97 32.30 9.81 -6.45
CA GLU A 97 31.87 8.56 -7.08
C GLU A 97 30.84 8.72 -8.20
N SER A 98 30.10 9.83 -8.23
CA SER A 98 29.24 10.19 -9.36
C SER A 98 30.03 10.37 -10.66
N ALA A 99 31.35 10.51 -10.57
CA ALA A 99 32.26 10.49 -11.72
C ALA A 99 32.54 9.07 -12.27
N THR A 100 32.22 8.00 -11.52
CA THR A 100 32.60 6.61 -11.84
C THR A 100 31.45 5.60 -11.85
N VAL A 101 30.29 5.88 -11.24
CA VAL A 101 29.14 4.95 -11.20
C VAL A 101 27.87 5.62 -11.71
N THR A 102 27.54 5.36 -12.99
CA THR A 102 26.32 5.82 -13.68
C THR A 102 25.19 4.81 -13.58
N THR A 103 24.64 4.57 -12.38
CA THR A 103 23.38 3.83 -12.26
C THR A 103 22.44 4.52 -11.28
N ASP A 104 21.38 5.12 -11.81
CA ASP A 104 20.29 5.82 -11.12
C ASP A 104 19.52 4.99 -10.08
N ALA A 105 19.94 3.75 -9.82
CA ALA A 105 19.22 2.77 -9.01
C ALA A 105 19.86 2.45 -7.66
N THR A 106 21.08 2.92 -7.37
CA THR A 106 21.79 2.59 -6.13
C THR A 106 22.06 3.84 -5.31
N ILE A 107 21.39 3.95 -4.17
CA ILE A 107 21.64 5.05 -3.23
C ILE A 107 22.93 4.71 -2.46
N THR A 108 24.00 5.44 -2.77
CA THR A 108 25.31 5.28 -2.14
C THR A 108 25.21 5.55 -0.64
N CYS A 109 25.46 4.53 0.20
CA CYS A 109 25.45 4.71 1.65
C CYS A 109 26.57 3.90 2.33
N TYR A 110 26.99 4.34 3.51
CA TYR A 110 28.07 3.73 4.28
C TYR A 110 27.56 3.32 5.67
N CYS A 111 27.99 2.15 6.17
CA CYS A 111 27.80 1.80 7.58
C CYS A 111 28.73 2.64 8.47
N THR A 112 28.40 2.75 9.76
CA THR A 112 29.14 3.57 10.74
C THR A 112 30.64 3.31 10.71
N ASN A 113 31.06 2.03 10.70
CA ASN A 113 32.47 1.65 10.66
C ASN A 113 33.16 2.07 9.36
N CYS A 114 32.51 1.83 8.21
CA CYS A 114 33.11 2.17 6.91
C CYS A 114 33.24 3.67 6.70
N LEU A 115 32.24 4.44 7.15
CA LEU A 115 32.27 5.89 7.13
C LEU A 115 33.38 6.42 8.05
N SER A 116 33.44 5.92 9.29
CA SER A 116 34.48 6.28 10.26
C SER A 116 35.87 5.95 9.75
N ASP A 117 36.02 4.82 9.04
CA ASP A 117 37.28 4.44 8.42
C ASP A 117 37.71 5.34 7.26
N MET A 118 36.76 5.92 6.52
CA MET A 118 37.04 6.84 5.40
C MET A 118 37.32 8.26 5.91
N HIS A 119 36.66 8.67 7.00
CA HIS A 119 36.76 9.99 7.58
C HIS A 119 37.51 10.00 8.92
N LYS A 120 38.51 9.13 9.11
CA LYS A 120 39.33 9.05 10.35
C LYS A 120 39.93 10.40 10.77
N HIS A 121 40.16 11.29 9.81
CA HIS A 121 40.71 12.62 10.04
C HIS A 121 39.69 13.62 10.64
N LEU A 122 38.39 13.31 10.58
CA LEU A 122 37.28 14.11 11.14
C LEU A 122 36.82 13.58 12.51
N ALA A 123 37.69 12.90 13.26
CA ALA A 123 37.43 12.32 14.57
C ALA A 123 36.80 13.35 15.54
N GLY A 124 35.47 13.39 15.58
CA GLY A 124 34.68 14.36 16.35
C GLY A 124 33.48 14.97 15.62
N SER A 125 33.43 14.93 14.28
CA SER A 125 32.43 15.68 13.47
C SER A 125 31.69 14.83 12.41
N ILE A 126 31.74 13.50 12.52
CA ILE A 126 31.05 12.61 11.57
C ILE A 126 29.52 12.82 11.64
N HIS A 127 28.97 13.00 12.84
CA HIS A 127 27.54 13.24 13.04
C HIS A 127 27.06 14.63 12.58
N THR A 128 27.98 15.56 12.35
CA THR A 128 27.70 16.97 11.99
C THR A 128 27.92 17.26 10.50
N HIS A 129 28.80 16.53 9.81
CA HIS A 129 29.04 16.69 8.37
C HIS A 129 28.39 15.61 7.49
N HIS A 130 27.97 14.48 8.05
CA HIS A 130 27.29 13.43 7.29
C HIS A 130 25.81 13.39 7.65
N THR A 131 24.97 13.40 6.62
CA THR A 131 23.54 13.20 6.81
C THR A 131 23.34 11.74 7.17
N LYS A 132 23.11 11.47 8.46
CA LYS A 132 22.53 10.20 8.89
C LYS A 132 21.30 10.00 8.02
N ARG A 133 21.20 8.87 7.32
CA ARG A 133 19.94 8.48 6.69
C ARG A 133 19.04 8.06 7.82
N VAL A 134 18.45 9.07 8.45
CA VAL A 134 17.63 8.87 9.64
C VAL A 134 16.50 7.94 9.21
N SER A 135 16.19 6.98 10.07
CA SER A 135 14.97 6.16 10.05
C SER A 135 13.66 6.97 9.83
N SER A 136 13.73 8.30 9.74
CA SER A 136 12.64 9.25 9.57
C SER A 136 12.35 9.70 8.13
N ASP A 137 13.03 9.20 7.09
CA ASP A 137 12.58 9.39 5.70
C ASP A 137 11.29 8.58 5.46
N LYS A 138 10.23 9.06 6.09
CA LYS A 138 8.89 8.50 6.02
C LYS A 138 8.27 9.00 4.73
N THR A 139 8.17 8.11 3.75
CA THR A 139 7.42 8.38 2.53
C THR A 139 5.97 8.01 2.78
N LYS A 140 5.07 8.97 2.58
CA LYS A 140 3.63 8.74 2.65
C LYS A 140 3.11 8.42 1.26
N LEU A 141 2.45 7.29 1.12
CA LEU A 141 1.74 6.93 -0.10
C LEU A 141 0.24 6.98 0.17
N ASN A 142 -0.49 7.69 -0.69
CA ASN A 142 -1.93 7.85 -0.61
C ASN A 142 -2.63 6.83 -1.50
N LEU A 143 -3.69 6.21 -0.98
CA LEU A 143 -4.57 5.38 -1.78
C LEU A 143 -5.29 6.25 -2.80
N PHE A 144 -5.22 5.85 -4.07
CA PHE A 144 -5.95 6.51 -5.14
C PHE A 144 -6.81 5.57 -5.98
N ALA A 145 -6.61 4.25 -5.91
CA ALA A 145 -7.53 3.30 -6.51
C ALA A 145 -7.60 1.96 -5.77
N VAL A 146 -8.77 1.31 -5.87
CA VAL A 146 -8.99 -0.08 -5.46
C VAL A 146 -9.66 -0.81 -6.62
N LEU A 147 -9.01 -1.86 -7.13
CA LEU A 147 -9.60 -2.74 -8.14
C LEU A 147 -10.20 -3.95 -7.45
N CYS A 148 -11.51 -4.13 -7.62
CA CYS A 148 -12.31 -5.15 -6.97
C CYS A 148 -12.75 -6.23 -7.96
N ILE A 149 -12.67 -7.50 -7.55
CA ILE A 149 -13.18 -8.64 -8.31
C ILE A 149 -13.80 -9.67 -7.37
N GLU A 150 -15.06 -10.04 -7.63
CA GLU A 150 -15.70 -11.14 -6.90
C GLU A 150 -15.32 -12.49 -7.51
N THR A 151 -15.55 -12.66 -8.83
CA THR A 151 -15.32 -13.90 -9.58
C THR A 151 -14.57 -13.68 -10.90
N SER A 152 -15.18 -12.94 -11.83
CA SER A 152 -14.64 -12.66 -13.18
C SER A 152 -14.84 -11.23 -13.64
N HIS A 153 -15.68 -10.45 -12.95
CA HIS A 153 -15.98 -9.07 -13.32
C HIS A 153 -15.24 -8.08 -12.42
N TYR A 154 -14.40 -7.26 -13.04
CA TYR A 154 -13.64 -6.21 -12.37
C TYR A 154 -14.44 -4.91 -12.32
N VAL A 155 -14.42 -4.27 -11.16
CA VAL A 155 -14.91 -2.89 -10.97
C VAL A 155 -13.86 -2.11 -10.20
N ALA A 156 -13.87 -0.79 -10.28
CA ALA A 156 -12.87 0.05 -9.64
C ALA A 156 -13.50 1.12 -8.75
N PHE A 157 -12.83 1.42 -7.64
CA PHE A 157 -12.97 2.67 -6.91
C PHE A 157 -11.76 3.52 -7.23
N VAL A 158 -11.97 4.77 -7.67
CA VAL A 158 -10.88 5.66 -8.09
C VAL A 158 -11.07 7.02 -7.43
N LYS A 159 -9.99 7.57 -6.87
CA LYS A 159 -9.92 8.92 -6.34
C LYS A 159 -9.58 9.86 -7.48
N CYS A 160 -10.49 10.77 -7.79
CA CYS A 160 -10.33 11.76 -8.85
C CYS A 160 -10.22 13.16 -8.25
N GLN A 161 -9.36 13.99 -8.84
CA GLN A 161 -9.29 15.40 -8.51
C GLN A 161 -10.52 16.12 -9.09
N LYS A 162 -11.15 16.97 -8.29
CA LYS A 162 -12.22 17.85 -8.76
C LYS A 162 -11.63 19.05 -9.49
N ARG A 163 -12.51 19.90 -10.04
CA ARG A 163 -12.13 21.19 -10.62
C ARG A 163 -11.31 22.07 -9.67
N ASN A 164 -11.53 21.96 -8.36
CA ASN A 164 -10.65 22.54 -7.35
C ASN A 164 -9.51 21.55 -7.06
N PRO A 165 -8.24 21.93 -7.29
CA PRO A 165 -7.11 21.03 -7.08
C PRO A 165 -6.98 20.46 -5.66
N LEU A 166 -7.53 21.16 -4.67
CA LEU A 166 -7.51 20.76 -3.25
C LEU A 166 -8.65 19.81 -2.87
N GLN A 167 -9.58 19.54 -3.78
CA GLN A 167 -10.74 18.68 -3.53
C GLN A 167 -10.65 17.42 -4.38
N HIS A 168 -10.95 16.29 -3.74
CA HIS A 168 -11.00 14.99 -4.39
C HIS A 168 -12.39 14.38 -4.19
N GLU A 169 -12.77 13.48 -5.10
CA GLU A 169 -13.91 12.57 -4.89
C GLU A 169 -13.52 11.14 -5.20
N TRP A 170 -14.25 10.22 -4.59
CA TRP A 170 -14.23 8.83 -4.96
C TRP A 170 -15.30 8.56 -5.99
N LEU A 171 -14.93 7.87 -7.06
CA LEU A 171 -15.82 7.39 -8.11
C LEU A 171 -15.82 5.86 -8.12
N PHE A 172 -16.97 5.28 -8.39
CA PHE A 172 -17.14 3.88 -8.71
C PHE A 172 -17.23 3.73 -10.23
N PHE A 173 -16.50 2.77 -10.79
CA PHE A 173 -16.49 2.46 -12.20
C PHE A 173 -16.82 1.00 -12.46
N ASP A 174 -17.81 0.76 -13.31
CA ASP A 174 -18.17 -0.54 -13.85
C ASP A 174 -18.25 -0.46 -15.38
N SER A 175 -17.40 -1.23 -16.08
CA SER A 175 -17.34 -1.21 -17.55
C SER A 175 -18.48 -1.95 -18.25
N MET A 176 -19.23 -2.77 -17.52
CA MET A 176 -20.32 -3.62 -18.03
C MET A 176 -21.57 -3.47 -17.15
N SER A 177 -21.85 -2.26 -16.68
CA SER A 177 -22.97 -1.98 -15.77
C SER A 177 -24.34 -2.18 -16.41
N ASP A 178 -24.45 -1.94 -17.72
CA ASP A 178 -25.69 -2.13 -18.48
C ASP A 178 -25.38 -2.53 -19.94
N ARG A 179 -26.41 -2.87 -20.72
CA ARG A 179 -26.31 -3.21 -22.14
C ARG A 179 -27.34 -2.46 -22.98
N MET A 180 -26.87 -1.78 -24.02
CA MET A 180 -27.76 -1.28 -25.07
C MET A 180 -28.05 -2.40 -26.06
N TYR A 181 -29.34 -2.70 -26.24
CA TYR A 181 -29.83 -3.66 -27.23
C TYR A 181 -29.16 -5.05 -27.15
N ASP A 182 -28.74 -5.49 -25.96
CA ASP A 182 -28.00 -6.74 -25.69
C ASP A 182 -26.65 -6.92 -26.41
N GLU A 183 -26.21 -5.96 -27.22
CA GLU A 183 -25.00 -6.05 -28.05
C GLU A 183 -23.84 -5.21 -27.52
N GLN A 184 -24.11 -4.03 -26.93
CA GLN A 184 -23.06 -3.09 -26.53
C GLN A 184 -23.09 -2.80 -25.03
N ASN A 185 -21.97 -2.99 -24.35
CA ASN A 185 -21.82 -2.65 -22.93
C ASN A 185 -21.86 -1.14 -22.73
N VAL A 186 -22.58 -0.71 -21.69
CA VAL A 186 -22.63 0.68 -21.22
C VAL A 186 -21.85 0.77 -19.91
N PRO A 187 -20.81 1.60 -19.84
CA PRO A 187 -20.09 1.82 -18.59
C PRO A 187 -20.89 2.73 -17.66
N LEU A 188 -20.74 2.51 -16.36
CA LEU A 188 -21.22 3.38 -15.29
C LEU A 188 -20.03 4.02 -14.58
N VAL A 189 -20.12 5.34 -14.37
CA VAL A 189 -19.24 6.10 -13.50
C VAL A 189 -20.12 6.88 -12.53
N ASP A 190 -20.02 6.56 -11.23
CA ASP A 190 -20.84 7.19 -10.20
C ASP A 190 -20.01 7.70 -9.02
N SER A 191 -20.40 8.85 -8.47
CA SER A 191 -19.78 9.37 -7.25
C SER A 191 -20.08 8.49 -6.03
N VAL A 192 -19.07 8.36 -5.16
CA VAL A 192 -19.12 7.62 -3.89
C VAL A 192 -18.73 8.57 -2.76
N PRO A 193 -19.62 9.52 -2.39
CA PRO A 193 -19.29 10.54 -1.38
C PRO A 193 -19.05 9.94 0.01
N ASP A 194 -19.63 8.77 0.28
CA ASP A 194 -19.50 8.09 1.58
C ASP A 194 -18.25 7.20 1.67
N PHE A 195 -17.39 7.13 0.64
CA PHE A 195 -16.24 6.23 0.63
C PHE A 195 -15.38 6.38 1.88
N ASP A 196 -15.00 7.61 2.23
CA ASP A 196 -14.19 7.88 3.40
C ASP A 196 -14.93 7.46 4.68
N LYS A 197 -16.21 7.80 4.80
CA LYS A 197 -17.01 7.37 5.95
C LYS A 197 -17.02 5.84 6.10
N TRP A 198 -17.10 5.09 5.00
CA TRP A 198 -17.06 3.63 5.05
C TRP A 198 -15.75 3.11 5.63
N ILE A 199 -14.61 3.74 5.28
CA ILE A 199 -13.31 3.37 5.85
C ILE A 199 -13.31 3.66 7.36
N ASP A 200 -13.79 4.83 7.78
CA ASP A 200 -13.85 5.18 9.22
C ASP A 200 -14.72 4.21 10.02
N ASP A 201 -15.87 3.83 9.48
CA ASP A 201 -16.79 2.88 10.10
C ASP A 201 -16.13 1.49 10.24
N ALA A 202 -15.41 1.04 9.20
CA ALA A 202 -14.67 -0.22 9.21
C ALA A 202 -13.48 -0.23 10.19
N GLU A 203 -12.80 0.91 10.38
CA GLU A 203 -11.67 1.03 11.31
C GLU A 203 -12.12 1.13 12.78
N LYS A 204 -13.22 1.85 13.07
CA LYS A 204 -13.69 2.08 14.45
C LYS A 204 -14.48 0.92 15.05
N GLY A 205 -15.30 0.24 14.23
CA GLY A 205 -16.28 -0.76 14.69
C GLY A 205 -16.16 -2.07 13.94
N LYS A 206 -14.93 -2.49 13.64
CA LYS A 206 -14.58 -3.53 12.66
C LYS A 206 -15.46 -4.78 12.69
N ASP A 207 -15.62 -5.40 13.86
CA ASP A 207 -16.39 -6.64 13.97
C ASP A 207 -17.89 -6.41 13.78
N ASP A 208 -18.46 -5.39 14.43
CA ASP A 208 -19.88 -5.04 14.30
C ASP A 208 -20.23 -4.60 12.87
N PHE A 209 -19.36 -3.80 12.25
CA PHE A 209 -19.51 -3.33 10.88
C PHE A 209 -19.50 -4.51 9.88
N PHE A 210 -18.54 -5.43 10.02
CA PHE A 210 -18.44 -6.58 9.14
C PHE A 210 -19.50 -7.65 9.40
N ASN A 211 -19.98 -7.79 10.65
CA ASN A 211 -21.14 -8.62 10.95
C ASN A 211 -22.41 -8.04 10.31
N TRP A 212 -22.61 -6.73 10.38
CA TRP A 212 -23.71 -6.05 9.70
C TRP A 212 -23.65 -6.22 8.16
N LEU A 213 -22.45 -6.15 7.57
CA LEU A 213 -22.26 -6.41 6.13
C LEU A 213 -22.60 -7.87 5.77
N ASP A 214 -22.23 -8.83 6.60
CA ASP A 214 -22.56 -10.25 6.41
C ASP A 214 -24.06 -10.54 6.52
N ASP A 215 -24.76 -9.92 7.49
CA ASP A 215 -26.21 -10.06 7.64
C ASP A 215 -26.96 -9.58 6.40
N ARG A 216 -26.47 -8.49 5.79
CA ARG A 216 -27.03 -7.98 4.53
C ARG A 216 -26.79 -8.95 3.38
N ARG A 217 -25.62 -9.58 3.30
CA ARG A 217 -25.33 -10.63 2.32
C ARG A 217 -26.27 -11.84 2.46
N GLY A 218 -26.56 -12.27 3.69
CA GLY A 218 -27.35 -13.47 3.98
C GLY A 218 -28.84 -13.35 3.69
N LYS A 219 -29.39 -12.12 3.71
CA LYS A 219 -30.77 -11.87 3.32
C LYS A 219 -30.88 -11.86 1.78
N ARG A 220 -31.21 -13.01 1.17
CA ARG A 220 -31.91 -13.02 -0.13
C ARG A 220 -33.29 -12.38 0.09
N GLN A 221 -33.34 -11.05 0.06
CA GLN A 221 -34.64 -10.37 0.05
C GLN A 221 -35.29 -10.57 -1.33
N PRO A 222 -36.62 -10.74 -1.38
CA PRO A 222 -37.36 -10.79 -2.63
C PRO A 222 -37.03 -9.56 -3.47
N THR A 223 -36.96 -9.77 -4.78
CA THR A 223 -36.56 -8.87 -5.87
C THR A 223 -37.25 -7.49 -5.92
N SER A 224 -38.12 -7.17 -4.97
CA SER A 224 -38.85 -5.91 -4.86
C SER A 224 -38.30 -4.94 -3.81
N GLN A 225 -37.34 -5.33 -2.98
CA GLN A 225 -36.55 -4.39 -2.16
C GLN A 225 -35.17 -4.21 -2.78
N THR A 226 -35.05 -3.17 -3.59
CA THR A 226 -33.78 -2.65 -4.12
C THR A 226 -32.74 -2.61 -3.01
N PHE A 227 -31.72 -3.46 -3.11
CA PHE A 227 -30.49 -3.25 -2.35
C PHE A 227 -30.06 -1.80 -2.59
N ASN A 228 -29.86 -1.01 -1.53
CA ASN A 228 -29.28 0.32 -1.72
C ASN A 228 -27.90 0.10 -2.36
N GLU A 229 -27.68 0.63 -3.57
CA GLU A 229 -26.48 0.43 -4.38
C GLU A 229 -25.19 0.68 -3.59
N ASN A 230 -25.23 1.62 -2.64
CA ASN A 230 -24.11 1.91 -1.73
C ASN A 230 -23.68 0.69 -0.90
N SER A 231 -24.62 -0.16 -0.48
CA SER A 231 -24.34 -1.37 0.31
C SER A 231 -23.61 -2.43 -0.51
N MET A 232 -23.95 -2.56 -1.79
CA MET A 232 -23.25 -3.46 -2.71
C MET A 232 -21.84 -2.92 -3.00
N ARG A 233 -21.70 -1.62 -3.22
CA ARG A 233 -20.39 -0.98 -3.41
C ARG A 233 -19.50 -1.15 -2.16
N GLN A 234 -20.04 -1.02 -0.95
CA GLN A 234 -19.32 -1.34 0.30
C GLN A 234 -18.84 -2.79 0.34
N LEU A 235 -19.72 -3.76 0.03
CA LEU A 235 -19.35 -5.18 -0.02
C LEU A 235 -18.24 -5.42 -1.06
N ARG A 236 -18.35 -4.83 -2.26
CA ARG A 236 -17.34 -4.92 -3.31
C ARG A 236 -16.00 -4.35 -2.85
N LEU A 237 -15.99 -3.21 -2.16
CA LEU A 237 -14.78 -2.57 -1.67
C LEU A 237 -14.03 -3.47 -0.67
N PHE A 238 -14.67 -3.85 0.43
CA PHE A 238 -14.01 -4.53 1.54
C PHE A 238 -13.82 -6.03 1.31
N ARG A 239 -14.77 -6.70 0.64
CA ARG A 239 -14.70 -8.16 0.43
C ARG A 239 -13.93 -8.49 -0.83
N ASP A 240 -14.17 -7.71 -1.90
CA ASP A 240 -13.72 -8.02 -3.24
C ASP A 240 -12.53 -7.17 -3.70
N GLY A 241 -12.01 -6.26 -2.86
CA GLY A 241 -10.72 -5.59 -3.08
C GLY A 241 -9.60 -6.60 -3.38
N ALA A 242 -8.97 -6.45 -4.55
CA ALA A 242 -7.93 -7.36 -5.04
C ALA A 242 -6.61 -6.65 -5.29
N PHE A 243 -6.65 -5.41 -5.78
CA PHE A 243 -5.47 -4.57 -5.96
C PHE A 243 -5.72 -3.22 -5.30
N PHE A 244 -4.74 -2.73 -4.55
CA PHE A 244 -4.79 -1.45 -3.85
C PHE A 244 -3.62 -0.61 -4.35
N PHE A 245 -3.93 0.55 -4.92
CA PHE A 245 -3.00 1.40 -5.64
C PHE A 245 -2.67 2.63 -4.80
N TYR A 246 -1.37 2.82 -4.56
CA TYR A 246 -0.83 3.86 -3.72
C TYR A 246 0.18 4.70 -4.50
N GLU A 247 0.14 6.01 -4.32
CA GLU A 247 1.06 6.95 -4.95
C GLU A 247 1.61 7.96 -3.95
N ASN A 248 2.85 8.42 -4.17
CA ASN A 248 3.36 9.58 -3.47
C ASN A 248 2.79 10.86 -4.10
N ALA A 249 1.87 11.53 -3.43
CA ALA A 249 1.21 12.73 -3.94
C ALA A 249 2.16 13.94 -4.09
N ASP A 250 3.32 13.92 -3.43
CA ASP A 250 4.34 14.97 -3.54
C ASP A 250 5.28 14.75 -4.75
N MET A 251 5.23 13.57 -5.38
CA MET A 251 6.02 13.27 -6.57
C MET A 251 5.20 13.66 -7.80
N ASN A 252 5.52 14.81 -8.40
CA ASN A 252 5.01 15.17 -9.71
C ASN A 252 5.52 14.16 -10.75
N TYR A 253 4.62 13.38 -11.33
CA TYR A 253 4.89 12.56 -12.52
C TYR A 253 4.53 13.32 -13.80
#